data_AF-A0A7K1TUT8-F1
#
_entry.id   AF-A0A7K1TUT8-F1
#
_cell.length_a   1.000
_cell.length_b   1.000
_cell.length_c   1.000
_cell.angle_alpha   90.00
_cell.angle_beta   90.00
_cell.angle_gamma   90.00
#
_symmetry.space_group_name_H-M   'P 1'
#
loop_
_entity.id
_entity.type
_entity.pdbx_description
1 polymer ?
#
loop_
_entity_poly.entity_id
_entity_poly.type
_entity_poly.pdbx_seq_one_letter_code
_entity_poly.pdbx_strand_id
1 'polypeptide(L)'
;MTADTTATTTPELAELDAVITRLGELTRHVTAEELGASITDEQIADVLYAAARLFSAKTDRVGKISWPIREDALNATETVVLVTALLDAADVNLFDMAIWYRRAE
;
A
#
# COMPACT_ATOMS: atom_id res chain seq x y z
N MET A 1 9.83 -37.84 0.81
CA MET A 1 8.83 -37.05 0.06
C MET A 1 9.05 -35.60 0.45
N THR A 2 10.04 -34.97 -0.18
CA THR A 2 10.51 -33.61 0.09
C THR A 2 10.94 -33.01 -1.24
N ALA A 3 10.00 -32.32 -1.86
CA ALA A 3 10.12 -31.47 -3.04
C ALA A 3 9.20 -30.28 -2.68
N ASP A 4 9.44 -29.01 -2.93
CA ASP A 4 10.46 -28.26 -3.66
C ASP A 4 9.98 -26.81 -3.40
N THR A 5 10.69 -25.99 -2.62
CA THR A 5 10.17 -24.66 -2.17
C THR A 5 11.11 -23.50 -2.52
N THR A 6 12.20 -23.74 -3.22
CA THR A 6 13.26 -22.73 -3.42
C THR A 6 13.36 -22.16 -4.84
N ALA A 7 12.56 -22.61 -5.81
CA ALA A 7 12.67 -22.18 -7.22
C ALA A 7 11.64 -21.12 -7.67
N THR A 8 10.57 -20.87 -6.91
CA THR A 8 9.42 -20.07 -7.37
C THR A 8 9.58 -18.55 -7.17
N THR A 9 10.55 -18.09 -6.37
CA THR A 9 10.58 -16.70 -5.88
C THR A 9 11.05 -15.67 -6.90
N THR A 10 11.99 -16.00 -7.79
CA THR A 10 12.56 -15.03 -8.74
C THR A 10 11.59 -14.60 -9.86
N PRO A 11 10.83 -15.51 -10.52
CA PRO A 11 9.91 -15.11 -11.59
C PRO A 11 8.70 -14.32 -11.06
N GLU A 12 8.12 -14.71 -9.93
CA GLU A 12 6.97 -14.02 -9.32
C GLU A 12 7.33 -12.59 -8.89
N LEU A 13 8.53 -12.38 -8.35
CA LEU A 13 9.02 -11.05 -7.99
C LEU A 13 9.24 -10.16 -9.22
N ALA A 14 9.74 -10.73 -10.32
CA ALA A 14 9.92 -9.99 -11.58
C ALA A 14 8.57 -9.64 -12.24
N GLU A 15 7.60 -10.54 -12.18
CA GLU A 15 6.23 -10.28 -12.64
C GLU A 15 5.57 -9.17 -11.81
N LEU A 16 5.69 -9.25 -10.47
CA LEU A 16 5.17 -8.21 -9.58
C LEU A 16 5.80 -6.85 -9.86
N ASP A 17 7.12 -6.78 -10.09
CA ASP A 17 7.82 -5.55 -10.45
C ASP A 17 7.31 -4.93 -11.76
N ALA A 18 7.08 -5.77 -12.78
CA ALA A 18 6.50 -5.34 -14.05
C ALA A 18 5.06 -4.81 -13.87
N VAL A 19 4.23 -5.49 -13.08
CA VAL A 19 2.86 -5.08 -12.79
C VAL A 19 2.82 -3.77 -12.00
N ILE A 20 3.68 -3.59 -10.99
CA ILE A 20 3.78 -2.34 -10.22
C ILE A 20 4.20 -1.18 -11.12
N THR A 21 5.21 -1.40 -11.98
CA THR A 21 5.65 -0.40 -12.96
C THR A 21 4.49 0.01 -13.86
N ARG A 22 3.77 -0.97 -14.41
CA ARG A 22 2.64 -0.72 -15.32
C ARG A 22 1.48 -0.02 -14.63
N LEU A 23 1.15 -0.41 -13.40
CA LEU A 23 0.13 0.24 -12.58
C LEU A 23 0.49 1.71 -12.36
N GLY A 24 1.74 2.00 -11.99
CA GLY A 24 2.20 3.37 -11.79
C GLY A 24 2.08 4.26 -13.04
N GLU A 25 2.37 3.71 -14.22
CA GLU A 25 2.14 4.41 -15.50
C GLU A 25 0.66 4.71 -15.76
N LEU A 26 -0.21 3.71 -15.58
CA LEU A 26 -1.64 3.83 -15.82
C LEU A 26 -2.29 4.83 -14.85
N THR A 27 -1.95 4.76 -13.55
CA THR A 27 -2.48 5.69 -12.55
C THR A 27 -2.08 7.13 -12.88
N ARG A 28 -0.82 7.38 -13.28
CA ARG A 28 -0.39 8.73 -13.72
C ARG A 28 -1.17 9.23 -14.92
N HIS A 29 -1.45 8.36 -15.89
CA HIS A 29 -2.24 8.74 -17.05
C HIS A 29 -3.70 9.05 -16.67
N VAL A 30 -4.33 8.19 -15.89
CA VAL A 30 -5.72 8.37 -15.42
C VAL A 30 -5.87 9.66 -14.62
N THR A 31 -4.92 9.99 -13.74
CA THR A 31 -5.00 11.22 -12.94
C THR A 31 -4.72 12.46 -13.77
N ALA A 32 -3.77 12.41 -14.73
CA ALA A 32 -3.47 13.53 -15.61
C ALA A 32 -4.63 13.86 -16.57
N GLU A 33 -5.38 12.85 -17.01
CA GLU A 33 -6.55 13.01 -17.89
C GLU A 33 -7.86 13.21 -17.12
N GLU A 34 -7.81 13.41 -15.80
CA GLU A 34 -8.98 13.58 -14.90
C GLU A 34 -10.01 12.42 -15.00
N LEU A 35 -9.55 11.22 -15.38
CA LEU A 35 -10.39 10.04 -15.58
C LEU A 35 -10.69 9.27 -14.28
N GLY A 36 -10.35 9.85 -13.12
CA GLY A 36 -10.51 9.21 -11.81
C GLY A 36 -11.94 8.73 -11.54
N ALA A 37 -12.96 9.46 -12.01
CA ALA A 37 -14.36 9.09 -11.86
C ALA A 37 -14.77 7.84 -12.68
N SER A 38 -13.94 7.39 -13.62
CA SER A 38 -14.18 6.18 -14.41
C SER A 38 -13.64 4.92 -13.73
N ILE A 39 -12.89 5.07 -12.64
CA ILE A 39 -12.38 3.96 -11.84
C ILE A 39 -13.41 3.63 -10.77
N THR A 40 -13.76 2.35 -10.65
CA THR A 40 -14.70 1.90 -9.62
C THR A 40 -14.04 1.90 -8.24
N ASP A 41 -14.83 2.14 -7.20
CA ASP A 41 -14.36 2.10 -5.81
C ASP A 41 -13.72 0.75 -5.46
N GLU A 42 -14.24 -0.35 -6.03
CA GLU A 42 -13.72 -1.70 -5.80
C GLU A 42 -12.32 -1.91 -6.41
N GLN A 43 -12.05 -1.35 -7.60
CA GLN A 43 -10.70 -1.36 -8.17
C GLN A 43 -9.70 -0.58 -7.31
N ILE A 44 -10.12 0.53 -6.72
CA ILE A 44 -9.28 1.31 -5.80
C ILE A 44 -9.04 0.49 -4.52
N ALA A 45 -10.08 -0.14 -3.98
CA ALA A 45 -9.98 -0.97 -2.78
C ALA A 45 -9.01 -2.14 -2.98
N ASP A 46 -9.07 -2.85 -4.10
CA ASP A 46 -8.17 -3.97 -4.42
C ASP A 46 -6.70 -3.54 -4.42
N VAL A 47 -6.38 -2.40 -5.04
CA VAL A 47 -5.03 -1.85 -5.06
C VAL A 47 -4.56 -1.48 -3.65
N LEU A 48 -5.40 -0.79 -2.88
CA LEU A 48 -5.08 -0.40 -1.50
C LEU A 48 -4.83 -1.61 -0.60
N TYR A 49 -5.68 -2.64 -0.69
CA TYR A 49 -5.56 -3.84 0.13
C TYR A 49 -4.35 -4.68 -0.27
N ALA A 50 -4.05 -4.80 -1.56
CA ALA A 50 -2.84 -5.46 -2.03
C ALA A 50 -1.57 -4.76 -1.51
N ALA A 51 -1.52 -3.43 -1.61
CA ALA A 51 -0.40 -2.63 -1.12
C ALA A 51 -0.25 -2.73 0.41
N ALA A 52 -1.35 -2.64 1.16
CA ALA A 52 -1.34 -2.74 2.62
C ALA A 52 -0.84 -4.11 3.10
N ARG A 53 -1.31 -5.20 2.47
CA ARG A 53 -0.85 -6.57 2.78
C ARG A 53 0.63 -6.74 2.48
N LEU A 54 1.09 -6.26 1.32
CA LEU A 54 2.51 -6.32 0.95
C LEU A 54 3.39 -5.52 1.92
N PHE A 55 2.92 -4.33 2.31
CA PHE A 55 3.60 -3.48 3.28
C PHE A 55 3.71 -4.17 4.65
N SER A 56 2.61 -4.71 5.17
CA SER A 56 2.58 -5.45 6.45
C SER A 56 3.53 -6.65 6.43
N ALA A 57 3.51 -7.44 5.34
CA ALA A 57 4.40 -8.59 5.19
C ALA A 57 5.89 -8.20 5.17
N LYS A 58 6.20 -7.00 4.66
CA LYS A 58 7.56 -6.45 4.67
C LYS A 58 7.96 -5.97 6.07
N THR A 59 7.10 -5.21 6.75
CA THR A 59 7.36 -4.69 8.13
C THR A 59 7.62 -5.81 9.13
N ASP A 60 6.84 -6.89 9.06
CA ASP A 60 6.99 -8.03 9.97
C ASP A 60 8.34 -8.74 9.81
N ARG A 61 8.94 -8.70 8.60
CA ARG A 61 10.18 -9.44 8.28
C ARG A 61 11.45 -8.60 8.39
N VAL A 62 11.37 -7.30 8.19
CA VAL A 62 12.57 -6.43 8.04
C VAL A 62 12.87 -5.63 9.31
N GLY A 63 12.00 -5.63 10.32
CA GLY A 63 12.28 -5.10 11.67
C GLY A 63 12.41 -3.57 11.72
N LYS A 64 13.52 -3.01 11.24
CA LYS A 64 13.71 -1.56 11.05
C LYS A 64 13.68 -1.24 9.57
N ILE A 65 12.53 -0.79 9.07
CA ILE A 65 12.44 -0.25 7.72
C ILE A 65 12.48 1.28 7.80
N SER A 66 13.28 1.90 6.94
CA SER A 66 12.96 3.25 6.48
C SER A 66 11.58 3.18 5.86
N TRP A 67 10.61 3.95 6.38
CA TRP A 67 9.25 3.96 5.82
C TRP A 67 9.32 4.12 4.30
N PRO A 68 8.67 3.25 3.51
CA PRO A 68 8.68 3.32 2.04
C PRO A 68 7.79 4.45 1.50
N ILE A 69 7.50 5.46 2.33
CA ILE A 69 6.71 6.63 2.00
C ILE A 69 7.70 7.78 1.85
N ARG A 70 7.83 8.30 0.63
CA ARG A 70 8.65 9.49 0.38
C ARG A 70 7.94 10.73 0.89
N GLU A 71 8.69 11.74 1.31
CA GLU A 71 8.15 13.02 1.82
C GLU A 71 7.31 13.77 0.77
N ASP A 72 7.50 13.49 -0.51
CA ASP A 72 6.80 14.10 -1.65
C ASP A 72 5.71 13.20 -2.26
N ALA A 73 5.40 12.06 -1.63
CA ALA A 73 4.48 11.07 -2.21
C ALA A 73 3.02 11.51 -2.18
N LEU A 74 2.61 12.22 -1.12
CA LEU A 74 1.23 12.71 -0.92
C LEU A 74 1.27 14.09 -0.28
N ASN A 75 0.35 14.97 -0.66
CA ASN A 75 0.12 16.21 0.07
C ASN A 75 -0.67 15.97 1.37
N ALA A 76 -0.78 17.00 2.22
CA ALA A 76 -1.45 16.89 3.51
C ALA A 76 -2.92 16.44 3.41
N THR A 77 -3.65 16.95 2.42
CA THR A 77 -5.06 16.60 2.18
C THR A 77 -5.19 15.14 1.77
N GLU A 78 -4.40 14.70 0.79
CA GLU A 78 -4.39 13.31 0.32
C GLU A 78 -4.04 12.34 1.45
N THR A 79 -3.07 12.72 2.29
CA THR A 79 -2.67 11.95 3.47
C THR A 79 -3.83 11.80 4.45
N VAL A 80 -4.51 12.89 4.81
CA VAL A 80 -5.62 12.85 5.76
C VAL A 80 -6.80 12.06 5.22
N VAL A 81 -7.15 12.24 3.94
CA VAL A 81 -8.23 11.49 3.28
C VAL A 81 -7.94 9.99 3.32
N LEU A 82 -6.73 9.59 2.94
CA LEU A 82 -6.32 8.17 2.95
C LEU A 82 -6.32 7.58 4.35
N VAL A 83 -5.72 8.27 5.33
CA VAL A 83 -5.69 7.80 6.72
C VAL A 83 -7.10 7.67 7.28
N THR A 84 -7.98 8.64 7.02
CA THR A 84 -9.37 8.59 7.50
C THR A 84 -10.11 7.39 6.91
N ALA A 85 -9.97 7.14 5.61
CA ALA A 85 -10.57 5.99 4.95
C ALA A 85 -10.06 4.66 5.52
N LEU A 86 -8.76 4.56 5.82
CA LEU A 86 -8.17 3.36 6.43
C LEU A 86 -8.65 3.13 7.86
N LEU A 87 -8.76 4.19 8.67
CA LEU A 87 -9.25 4.10 10.05
C LEU A 87 -10.72 3.69 10.09
N ASP A 88 -11.55 4.29 9.23
CA ASP A 88 -12.97 3.94 9.11
C ASP A 88 -13.15 2.48 8.68
N ALA A 89 -12.40 2.04 7.67
CA ALA A 89 -12.45 0.65 7.19
C ALA A 89 -11.97 -0.38 8.24
N ALA A 90 -11.05 0.01 9.12
CA ALA A 90 -10.53 -0.85 10.17
C ALA A 90 -11.32 -0.76 11.50
N ASP A 91 -12.35 0.09 11.56
CA ASP A 91 -13.08 0.43 12.79
C ASP A 91 -12.12 0.89 13.91
N VAL A 92 -11.09 1.67 13.56
CA VAL A 92 -10.08 2.16 14.49
C VAL A 92 -10.34 3.63 14.84
N ASN A 93 -10.43 3.92 16.13
CA ASN A 93 -10.57 5.29 16.59
C ASN A 93 -9.22 6.05 16.52
N LEU A 94 -9.23 7.28 16.02
CA LEU A 94 -8.04 8.15 15.98
C LEU A 94 -7.41 8.36 17.37
N PHE A 95 -8.20 8.32 18.44
CA PHE A 95 -7.69 8.40 19.81
C PHE A 95 -6.88 7.16 20.22
N ASP A 96 -7.24 5.97 19.74
CA ASP A 96 -6.49 4.73 19.99
C ASP A 96 -5.14 4.77 19.28
N MET A 97 -5.10 5.33 18.07
CA MET A 97 -3.85 5.58 17.34
C MET A 97 -2.88 6.48 18.11
N ALA A 98 -3.39 7.54 18.76
CA ALA A 98 -2.57 8.42 19.59
C ALA A 98 -1.97 7.70 20.81
N ILE A 99 -2.62 6.65 21.32
CA ILE A 99 -2.10 5.81 22.40
C ILE A 99 -0.98 4.90 21.89
N TRP A 100 -1.12 4.30 20.70
CA TRP A 100 -0.06 3.50 20.08
C TRP A 100 1.17 4.32 19.69
N TYR A 101 0.99 5.52 19.12
CA TYR A 101 2.11 6.37 18.70
C TYR A 101 2.99 6.78 19.90
N ARG A 102 2.37 7.13 21.04
CA ARG A 102 3.10 7.45 22.28
C ARG A 102 3.83 6.27 22.92
N ARG A 103 3.53 5.03 22.51
CA ARG A 103 4.15 3.81 23.05
C ARG A 103 5.35 3.34 22.20
N ALA A 104 5.51 3.90 21.00
CA ALA A 104 6.61 3.58 20.09
C ALA A 104 7.84 4.51 20.26
N GLU A 105 7.73 5.55 21.09
CA GLU A 105 8.85 6.30 21.70
C GLU A 105 9.34 5.60 22.97
#